data_AF-A0A017HUW3-F1
#
_entry.id   AF-A0A017HUW3-F1
#
_cell.length_a   1.000
_cell.length_b   1.000
_cell.length_c   1.000
_cell.angle_alpha   90.00
_cell.angle_beta   90.00
_cell.angle_gamma   90.00
#
_symmetry.space_group_name_H-M   'P 1'
#
loop_
_entity.id
_entity.type
_entity.pdbx_description
1 polymer ?
#
loop_
_entity_poly.entity_id
_entity_poly.type
_entity_poly.pdbx_seq_one_letter_code
_entity_poly.pdbx_strand_id
1 'polypeptide(L)'
;MADTLVTPLNDSFVDFDLLARIDTDGERILGPSVYAEMVWSARQLRAQAGLAPIDWIVLRNRLGSQAMVNKQRMEAALARLAKRIGFRVGPGFSERVVFRELFPRAG
;
A
#
# COMPACT_ATOMS: atom_id res chain seq x y z
N MET A 1 -8.44 -13.05 -14.64
CA MET A 1 -7.76 -11.73 -14.53
C MET A 1 -8.33 -11.06 -13.29
N ALA A 2 -7.53 -10.56 -12.35
CA ALA A 2 -8.07 -10.00 -11.10
C ALA A 2 -8.76 -8.64 -11.37
N ASP A 3 -10.00 -8.49 -10.92
CA ASP A 3 -10.75 -7.23 -11.01
C ASP A 3 -10.43 -6.28 -9.85
N THR A 4 -9.94 -6.85 -8.74
CA THR A 4 -9.49 -6.12 -7.56
C THR A 4 -8.09 -6.59 -7.16
N LEU A 5 -7.20 -5.63 -6.91
CA LEU A 5 -5.90 -5.85 -6.29
C LEU A 5 -5.92 -5.28 -4.88
N VAL A 6 -5.55 -6.09 -3.90
CA VAL A 6 -5.45 -5.66 -2.50
C VAL A 6 -3.98 -5.72 -2.08
N THR A 7 -3.42 -4.58 -1.68
CA THR A 7 -2.04 -4.48 -1.18
C THR A 7 -2.08 -4.13 0.31
N PRO A 8 -1.80 -5.09 1.21
CA PRO A 8 -1.62 -4.77 2.62
C PRO A 8 -0.32 -3.96 2.80
N LEU A 9 -0.39 -2.93 3.64
CA LEU A 9 0.70 -2.01 3.93
C LEU A 9 0.71 -1.71 5.43
N ASN A 10 1.83 -1.92 6.12
CA ASN A 10 1.90 -1.48 7.51
C ASN A 10 2.08 0.04 7.59
N ASP A 11 1.72 0.61 8.73
CA ASP A 11 1.88 2.04 9.04
C ASP A 11 3.36 2.40 9.27
N SER A 12 4.21 2.20 8.27
CA SER A 12 5.67 2.34 8.33
C SER A 12 6.21 2.96 7.04
N PHE A 13 7.18 3.88 7.15
CA PHE A 13 7.83 4.49 5.98
C PHE A 13 8.68 3.49 5.20
N VAL A 14 9.22 2.47 5.86
CA VAL A 14 9.95 1.39 5.19
C VAL A 14 9.00 0.60 4.28
N ASP A 15 7.78 0.31 4.75
CA ASP A 15 6.79 -0.38 3.92
C ASP A 15 6.22 0.54 2.85
N PHE A 16 6.15 1.86 3.11
CA PHE A 16 5.71 2.86 2.13
C PHE A 16 6.57 2.88 0.86
N ASP A 17 7.86 2.51 0.97
CA ASP A 17 8.76 2.38 -0.18
C ASP A 17 8.31 1.33 -1.20
N LEU A 18 7.50 0.36 -0.77
CA LEU A 18 6.85 -0.58 -1.66
C LEU A 18 5.93 0.12 -2.67
N LEU A 19 5.41 1.31 -2.37
CA LEU A 19 4.50 2.04 -3.26
C LEU A 19 5.16 3.25 -3.92
N ALA A 20 6.13 3.88 -3.27
CA ALA A 20 6.77 5.09 -3.76
C ALA A 20 8.25 5.13 -3.40
N ARG A 21 9.10 5.58 -4.32
CA ARG A 21 10.45 5.97 -3.96
C ARG A 21 10.39 7.29 -3.19
N ILE A 22 10.90 7.30 -1.96
CA ILE A 22 11.05 8.53 -1.16
C ILE A 22 12.52 8.99 -1.14
N ASP A 23 12.75 10.26 -0.83
CA ASP A 23 14.09 10.79 -0.58
C ASP A 23 14.66 10.29 0.76
N THR A 24 15.95 10.54 1.00
CA THR A 24 16.65 10.07 2.20
C THR A 24 16.05 10.56 3.51
N ASP A 25 15.35 11.69 3.47
CA ASP A 25 14.69 12.29 4.63
C ASP A 25 13.22 11.81 4.80
N GLY A 26 12.71 11.02 3.84
CA GLY A 26 11.37 10.44 3.85
C GLY A 26 10.24 11.45 3.65
N GLU A 27 10.56 12.67 3.21
CA GLU A 27 9.61 13.77 3.10
C GLU A 27 9.09 13.95 1.67
N ARG A 28 9.90 13.61 0.66
CA ARG A 28 9.56 13.84 -0.75
C ARG A 28 9.39 12.54 -1.51
N ILE A 29 8.30 12.47 -2.28
CA ILE A 29 8.04 11.36 -3.21
C ILE A 29 8.79 11.62 -4.51
N LEU A 30 9.84 10.85 -4.76
CA LEU A 30 10.66 10.91 -5.97
C LEU A 30 9.94 10.31 -7.18
N GLY A 31 9.12 9.27 -6.96
CA GLY A 31 8.38 8.60 -8.02
C GLY A 31 7.68 7.34 -7.53
N PRO A 32 6.97 6.62 -8.41
CA PRO A 32 6.45 5.30 -8.09
C PRO A 32 7.59 4.32 -7.81
N SER A 33 7.30 3.30 -6.99
CA SER A 33 8.15 2.13 -6.86
C SER A 33 8.00 1.21 -8.08
N VAL A 34 8.89 0.22 -8.20
CA VAL A 34 8.78 -0.85 -9.21
C VAL A 34 7.44 -1.58 -9.08
N TYR A 35 6.96 -1.84 -7.86
CA TYR A 35 5.67 -2.50 -7.64
C TYR A 35 4.51 -1.65 -8.17
N ALA A 36 4.51 -0.34 -7.90
CA ALA A 36 3.50 0.55 -8.42
C ALA A 36 3.54 0.67 -9.95
N GLU A 37 4.73 0.65 -10.56
CA GLU A 37 4.89 0.63 -12.01
C GLU A 37 4.35 -0.67 -12.64
N MET A 38 4.52 -1.82 -11.97
CA MET A 38 3.94 -3.09 -12.43
C MET A 38 2.41 -3.04 -12.44
N VAL A 39 1.78 -2.51 -11.37
CA VAL A 39 0.31 -2.38 -11.31
C VAL A 39 -0.19 -1.39 -12.36
N TRP A 40 0.52 -0.28 -12.55
CA TRP A 40 0.22 0.69 -13.60
C TRP A 40 0.27 0.05 -15.00
N SER A 41 1.30 -0.74 -15.28
CA SER A 41 1.45 -1.44 -16.56
C SER A 41 0.29 -2.44 -16.79
N ALA A 42 -0.11 -3.18 -15.76
CA ALA A 42 -1.25 -4.09 -15.84
C ALA A 42 -2.58 -3.35 -16.11
N ARG A 43 -2.76 -2.15 -15.54
CA ARG A 43 -3.93 -1.29 -15.81
C ARG A 43 -3.93 -0.79 -17.26
N GLN A 44 -2.78 -0.40 -17.80
CA GLN A 44 -2.67 0.01 -19.19
C GLN A 44 -3.03 -1.13 -20.15
N LEU A 45 -2.52 -2.33 -19.91
CA LEU A 45 -2.84 -3.52 -20.71
C LEU A 45 -4.34 -3.82 -20.71
N ARG A 46 -5.00 -3.72 -19.54
CA ARG A 46 -6.47 -3.87 -19.45
C ARG A 46 -7.21 -2.79 -20.23
N ALA A 47 -6.78 -1.54 -20.11
CA ALA A 47 -7.39 -0.43 -20.84
C ALA A 47 -7.25 -0.61 -22.36
N GLN A 48 -6.08 -1.04 -22.85
CA GLN A 48 -5.85 -1.36 -24.26
C GLN A 48 -6.75 -2.49 -24.77
N ALA A 49 -7.08 -3.45 -23.90
CA ALA A 49 -8.01 -4.53 -24.20
C ALA A 49 -9.49 -4.14 -24.02
N GLY A 50 -9.81 -2.87 -23.69
CA GLY A 50 -11.18 -2.40 -23.45
C GLY A 50 -11.82 -2.95 -22.17
N LEU A 51 -11.02 -3.50 -21.25
CA LEU A 51 -11.50 -4.07 -19.98
C LEU A 51 -11.60 -2.99 -18.90
N ALA A 52 -12.47 -3.25 -17.91
CA ALA A 52 -12.56 -2.41 -16.72
C ALA A 52 -11.20 -2.28 -16.01
N PRO A 53 -10.83 -1.08 -15.51
CA PRO A 53 -9.61 -0.89 -14.74
C PRO A 53 -9.57 -1.76 -13.48
N ILE A 54 -8.37 -2.10 -13.01
CA ILE A 54 -8.18 -2.80 -11.75
C ILE A 54 -8.57 -1.88 -10.59
N ASP A 55 -9.52 -2.30 -9.75
CA ASP A 55 -9.78 -1.65 -8.46
C ASP A 55 -8.60 -1.97 -7.52
N TRP A 56 -7.75 -0.97 -7.27
CA TRP A 56 -6.57 -1.14 -6.43
C TRP A 56 -6.81 -0.55 -5.06
N ILE A 57 -6.82 -1.42 -4.05
CA ILE A 57 -7.06 -1.08 -2.66
C ILE A 57 -5.76 -1.29 -1.87
N VAL A 58 -5.27 -0.25 -1.23
CA VAL A 58 -4.17 -0.35 -0.27
C VAL A 58 -4.76 -0.39 1.14
N LEU A 59 -4.53 -1.47 1.88
CA LEU A 59 -5.01 -1.63 3.25
C LEU A 59 -3.94 -1.18 4.23
N ARG A 60 -4.24 -0.16 5.05
CA ARG A 60 -3.31 0.34 6.06
C ARG A 60 -3.45 -0.45 7.36
N ASN A 61 -2.50 -1.34 7.62
CA ASN A 61 -2.38 -2.10 8.85
C ASN A 61 -1.72 -1.25 9.95
N ARG A 62 -2.31 -1.22 11.14
CA ARG A 62 -1.77 -0.46 12.27
C ARG A 62 -0.82 -1.33 13.08
N LEU A 63 0.46 -0.94 13.12
CA LEU A 63 1.44 -1.44 14.09
C LEU A 63 1.19 -0.74 15.43
N GLY A 64 1.44 -1.41 16.56
CA GLY A 64 1.05 -1.02 17.92
C GLY A 64 1.37 0.43 18.37
N SER A 65 2.17 0.60 19.42
CA SER A 65 2.42 1.91 20.05
C SER A 65 3.34 2.81 19.20
N GLN A 66 2.93 3.19 18.00
CA GLN A 66 3.58 4.21 17.19
C GLN A 66 3.11 5.62 17.61
N ALA A 67 4.03 6.59 17.60
CA ALA A 67 3.75 7.97 17.94
C ALA A 67 2.64 8.56 17.04
N MET A 68 1.72 9.33 17.64
CA MET A 68 0.58 9.95 16.93
C MET A 68 1.03 10.82 15.75
N VAL A 69 2.16 11.51 15.88
CA VAL A 69 2.76 12.34 14.82
C VAL A 69 3.12 11.50 13.58
N ASN A 70 3.71 10.32 13.77
CA ASN A 70 4.07 9.44 12.65
C ASN A 70 2.84 8.89 11.93
N LYS A 71 1.78 8.58 12.69
CA LYS A 71 0.49 8.13 12.12
C LYS A 71 -0.14 9.21 11.24
N GLN A 72 -0.11 10.48 11.68
CA GLN A 72 -0.63 11.60 10.89
C GLN A 72 0.21 11.84 9.63
N ARG A 73 1.54 11.79 9.74
CA ARG A 73 2.45 11.94 8.60
C ARG A 73 2.24 10.84 7.56
N MET A 74 2.14 9.59 7.99
CA MET A 74 1.90 8.45 7.11
C MET A 74 0.55 8.55 6.40
N GLU A 75 -0.50 8.92 7.12
CA GLU A 75 -1.83 9.10 6.53
C GLU A 75 -1.83 10.17 5.44
N ALA A 76 -1.19 11.31 5.71
CA ALA A 76 -1.06 12.39 4.74
C ALA A 76 -0.22 11.97 3.51
N ALA A 77 0.89 11.26 3.72
CA ALA A 77 1.74 10.75 2.64
C ALA A 77 0.97 9.75 1.75
N LEU A 78 0.28 8.79 2.37
CA LEU A 78 -0.49 7.77 1.66
C LEU A 78 -1.69 8.36 0.92
N ALA A 79 -2.38 9.34 1.50
CA ALA A 79 -3.47 10.05 0.82
C ALA A 79 -2.98 10.85 -0.41
N ARG A 80 -1.81 11.48 -0.33
CA ARG A 80 -1.20 12.16 -1.49
C ARG A 80 -0.81 11.17 -2.58
N LEU A 81 -0.20 10.04 -2.19
CA LEU A 81 0.23 9.01 -3.12
C LEU A 81 -0.95 8.32 -3.82
N ALA A 82 -2.01 8.03 -3.07
CA ALA A 82 -3.26 7.47 -3.59
C ALA A 82 -3.81 8.28 -4.77
N LYS A 83 -3.85 9.61 -4.62
CA LYS A 83 -4.30 10.52 -5.69
C LYS A 83 -3.37 10.51 -6.90
N ARG A 84 -2.05 10.38 -6.69
CA ARG A 84 -1.05 10.42 -7.77
C ARG A 84 -0.98 9.12 -8.57
N ILE A 85 -1.14 7.97 -7.90
CA ILE A 85 -0.98 6.62 -8.52
C ILE A 85 -2.34 6.00 -8.88
N GLY A 86 -3.43 6.43 -8.25
CA GLY A 86 -4.79 5.99 -8.55
C GLY A 86 -5.20 4.71 -7.82
N PHE A 87 -4.80 4.54 -6.56
CA PHE A 87 -5.37 3.52 -5.66
C PHE A 87 -6.25 4.18 -4.59
N ARG A 88 -7.09 3.40 -3.92
CA ARG A 88 -7.88 3.85 -2.77
C ARG A 88 -7.34 3.22 -1.49
N VAL A 89 -7.38 3.97 -0.39
CA VAL A 89 -6.93 3.49 0.91
C VAL A 89 -8.11 2.93 1.69
N GLY A 90 -7.95 1.73 2.24
CA GLY A 90 -8.92 1.10 3.14
C GLY A 90 -8.32 0.79 4.51
N PRO A 91 -9.16 0.58 5.54
CA PRO A 91 -8.68 0.12 6.84
C PRO A 91 -8.12 -1.30 6.72
N GLY A 92 -6.88 -1.51 7.18
CA GLY A 92 -6.29 -2.83 7.33
C GLY A 92 -6.52 -3.43 8.73
N PHE A 93 -5.79 -4.49 9.02
CA PHE A 93 -5.82 -5.13 10.33
C PHE A 93 -4.93 -4.37 11.33
N SER A 94 -5.38 -4.29 12.58
CA SER A 94 -4.45 -3.99 13.69
C SER A 94 -3.73 -5.28 14.02
N GLU A 95 -2.42 -5.26 14.26
CA GLU A 95 -1.68 -6.46 14.67
C GLU A 95 -2.41 -7.15 15.84
N ARG A 96 -2.97 -8.32 15.59
CA ARG A 96 -3.51 -9.21 16.62
C ARG A 96 -2.77 -10.53 16.50
N VAL A 97 -2.20 -10.97 17.62
CA VAL A 97 -1.38 -12.20 17.77
C VAL A 97 -2.11 -13.45 17.24
N VAL A 98 -3.45 -13.39 17.16
CA VAL A 98 -4.35 -14.44 16.65
C VAL A 98 -3.93 -15.02 15.30
N PHE A 99 -3.46 -14.24 14.33
CA PHE A 99 -3.06 -14.81 13.02
C PHE A 99 -1.80 -15.68 13.09
N ARG A 100 -0.90 -15.43 14.05
CA ARG A 100 0.28 -16.30 14.28
C ARG A 100 -0.10 -17.60 14.99
N GLU A 101 -1.15 -17.59 15.79
CA GLU A 101 -1.63 -18.77 16.51
C GLU A 101 -2.51 -19.69 15.64
N LEU A 102 -3.16 -19.15 14.60
CA LEU A 102 -3.98 -19.93 13.66
C LEU A 102 -3.16 -20.68 12.59
N PHE A 103 -1.89 -20.34 12.41
CA PHE A 103 -0.96 -21.05 11.54
C PHE A 103 0.27 -21.47 12.36
N PRO A 104 0.16 -22.52 13.21
CA PRO A 104 1.34 -23.08 13.84
C PRO A 104 2.34 -23.43 12.74
N ARG A 105 3.57 -22.91 12.87
CA ARG A 105 4.66 -23.20 11.95
C ARG A 105 4.72 -24.71 11.77
N ALA A 106 4.50 -25.20 10.56
CA ALA A 106 4.77 -26.59 10.22
C ALA A 106 6.25 -26.82 10.58
N GLY A 107 6.44 -27.67 11.60
CA GLY A 107 7.77 -28.05 12.11
C GLY A 107 8.52 -28.94 11.14
#